data_AF-A0A6P0LY57-F1
#
_entry.id   AF-A0A6P0LY57-F1
#
_cell.length_a   1.000
_cell.length_b   1.000
_cell.length_c   1.000
_cell.angle_alpha   90.00
_cell.angle_beta   90.00
_cell.angle_gamma   90.00
#
_symmetry.space_group_name_H-M   'P 1'
#
loop_
_entity.id
_entity.type
_entity.pdbx_description
1 polymer ?
#
loop_
_entity_poly.entity_id
_entity_poly.type
_entity_poly.pdbx_seq_one_letter_code
_entity_poly.pdbx_strand_id
1 'polypeptide(L)'
;MGTSVGYLRFGGAVGKFDVPNGTRYSIILDQLMLANAYHAFSDKRAKDIQQISNTGEDLNTLLKLQVTDYKHIDTVQNGSKVKKGFIAQQVESVYPEAVTQLTNFIPNIFSAAVALSFDQKRHYLTITLGKPHYLKVGDIIQIHTKDQMIKKTIVAVESDNVFCLDDWESEPDELFVYGKQVDDYRTVDYDSIFTLAVSALQEQHRIIQSQQETIAKITGNLQQVMQRLEVLENDQ
;
A
#
# COMPACT_ATOMS: atom_id res chain seq x y z
N MET A 1 8.40 -3.15 -25.49
CA MET A 1 9.12 -3.37 -24.21
C MET A 1 8.40 -2.55 -23.15
N GLY A 2 7.90 -3.18 -22.08
CA GLY A 2 7.19 -2.47 -21.01
C GLY A 2 8.16 -1.91 -19.98
N THR A 3 8.08 -0.61 -19.71
CA THR A 3 8.90 0.07 -18.70
C THR A 3 8.20 -0.02 -17.34
N SER A 4 8.79 -0.75 -16.39
CA SER A 4 8.33 -0.87 -15.00
C SER A 4 8.79 0.33 -14.16
N VAL A 5 7.96 0.81 -13.22
CA VAL A 5 8.23 2.02 -12.40
C VAL A 5 7.99 1.80 -10.89
N GLY A 6 8.86 2.37 -10.04
CA GLY A 6 8.72 2.40 -8.57
C GLY A 6 9.79 3.26 -7.87
N TYR A 7 9.51 3.76 -6.65
CA TYR A 7 10.29 4.78 -5.90
C TYR A 7 10.04 4.64 -4.37
N LEU A 8 10.77 5.21 -3.39
CA LEU A 8 12.11 5.80 -3.21
C LEU A 8 12.55 5.44 -1.76
N ARG A 9 13.85 5.40 -1.35
CA ARG A 9 14.22 4.83 -0.02
C ARG A 9 15.38 5.38 0.81
N PHE A 10 15.06 5.59 2.10
CA PHE A 10 15.62 4.84 3.25
C PHE A 10 14.45 4.51 4.23
N GLY A 11 14.07 3.22 4.45
CA GLY A 11 12.96 2.85 5.40
C GLY A 11 12.00 1.65 5.16
N GLY A 12 11.99 0.97 3.99
CA GLY A 12 11.01 -0.08 3.55
C GLY A 12 9.57 0.42 3.24
N ALA A 13 8.78 -0.06 2.26
CA ALA A 13 8.91 -1.05 1.16
C ALA A 13 8.70 -0.48 -0.27
N VAL A 14 9.23 -1.14 -1.31
CA VAL A 14 8.99 -0.82 -2.75
C VAL A 14 8.20 -1.96 -3.43
N GLY A 15 7.82 -1.80 -4.70
CA GLY A 15 7.24 -2.85 -5.55
C GLY A 15 7.39 -2.49 -7.04
N LYS A 16 7.26 -3.47 -7.94
CA LYS A 16 7.30 -3.29 -9.40
C LYS A 16 5.89 -3.31 -9.99
N PHE A 17 5.62 -2.45 -10.97
CA PHE A 17 4.30 -2.27 -11.56
C PHE A 17 4.38 -2.06 -13.08
N ASP A 18 3.65 -2.88 -13.84
CA ASP A 18 3.28 -2.58 -15.24
C ASP A 18 2.25 -1.45 -15.34
N VAL A 19 2.22 -0.76 -16.47
CA VAL A 19 1.46 0.49 -16.60
C VAL A 19 0.72 0.62 -17.94
N PRO A 20 -0.51 1.21 -17.97
CA PRO A 20 -1.31 1.33 -19.20
C PRO A 20 -0.67 2.23 -20.27
N ASN A 21 -0.96 1.90 -21.53
CA ASN A 21 -0.60 2.73 -22.68
C ASN A 21 -1.26 4.12 -22.60
N GLY A 22 -0.46 5.18 -22.73
CA GLY A 22 -0.92 6.57 -22.77
C GLY A 22 -0.70 7.36 -21.47
N THR A 23 -0.37 6.70 -20.36
CA THR A 23 -0.02 7.41 -19.12
C THR A 23 1.31 8.14 -19.27
N ARG A 24 1.34 9.42 -18.89
CA ARG A 24 2.52 10.28 -19.04
C ARG A 24 3.39 10.21 -17.79
N TYR A 25 4.52 9.53 -17.89
CA TYR A 25 5.55 9.47 -16.85
C TYR A 25 6.68 10.46 -17.16
N SER A 26 7.15 11.16 -16.13
CA SER A 26 8.30 12.08 -16.26
C SER A 26 9.64 11.37 -16.06
N ILE A 27 9.71 10.31 -15.23
CA ILE A 27 10.94 9.56 -14.92
C ILE A 27 10.61 8.08 -14.68
N ILE A 28 11.43 7.18 -15.21
CA ILE A 28 11.40 5.73 -14.97
C ILE A 28 12.85 5.24 -14.78
N LEU A 29 13.13 4.47 -13.73
CA LEU A 29 14.49 4.02 -13.35
C LEU A 29 14.45 2.61 -12.76
N ASP A 30 15.41 1.75 -13.14
CA ASP A 30 15.53 0.36 -12.67
C ASP A 30 16.41 0.20 -11.41
N GLN A 31 17.27 1.18 -11.09
CA GLN A 31 18.28 1.05 -10.02
C GLN A 31 18.33 2.25 -9.08
N LEU A 32 19.03 3.33 -9.43
CA LEU A 32 19.23 4.49 -8.56
C LEU A 32 18.90 5.81 -9.28
N MET A 33 18.18 6.69 -8.58
CA MET A 33 18.16 8.11 -8.91
C MET A 33 19.28 8.81 -8.14
N LEU A 34 20.40 9.12 -8.80
CA LEU A 34 21.40 10.02 -8.27
C LEU A 34 21.11 11.43 -8.77
N ALA A 35 20.46 12.25 -7.94
CA ALA A 35 20.17 13.64 -8.22
C ALA A 35 20.99 14.55 -7.29
N ASN A 36 21.49 15.68 -7.83
CA ASN A 36 22.17 16.70 -7.03
C ASN A 36 21.20 17.40 -6.06
N ALA A 37 19.94 17.56 -6.47
CA ALA A 37 18.87 18.07 -5.62
C ALA A 37 17.49 17.54 -6.05
N TYR A 38 16.56 17.49 -5.10
CA TYR A 38 15.12 17.34 -5.32
C TYR A 38 14.43 18.57 -4.71
N HIS A 39 13.55 19.22 -5.47
CA HIS A 39 12.87 20.45 -5.05
C HIS A 39 11.35 20.26 -5.09
N ALA A 40 10.74 20.03 -3.93
CA ALA A 40 9.29 20.06 -3.76
C ALA A 40 8.80 21.51 -3.66
N PHE A 41 8.51 22.14 -4.81
CA PHE A 41 8.01 23.52 -4.85
C PHE A 41 6.59 23.61 -4.27
N SER A 42 6.38 24.54 -3.33
CA SER A 42 5.14 24.64 -2.55
C SER A 42 4.65 26.09 -2.36
N ASP A 43 5.10 27.01 -3.23
CA ASP A 43 4.83 28.46 -3.15
C ASP A 43 3.33 28.79 -3.23
N LYS A 44 2.87 29.71 -2.36
CA LYS A 44 1.48 30.19 -2.30
C LYS A 44 0.99 30.71 -3.66
N ARG A 45 1.85 31.37 -4.45
CA ARG A 45 1.49 32.01 -5.73
C ARG A 45 1.24 31.03 -6.86
N ALA A 46 1.63 29.76 -6.68
CA ALA A 46 1.40 28.67 -7.62
C ALA A 46 0.22 27.77 -7.22
N LYS A 47 -0.60 28.19 -6.24
CA LYS A 47 -1.72 27.41 -5.70
C LYS A 47 -3.01 28.24 -5.68
N ASP A 48 -4.09 27.64 -6.14
CA ASP A 48 -5.45 28.16 -5.93
C ASP A 48 -5.98 27.60 -4.60
N ILE A 49 -5.91 28.41 -3.53
CA ILE A 49 -6.21 27.98 -2.17
C ILE A 49 -7.71 28.01 -1.93
N GLN A 50 -8.31 26.81 -1.89
CA GLN A 50 -9.75 26.66 -1.65
C GLN A 50 -10.13 26.97 -0.19
N GLN A 51 -9.44 26.35 0.77
CA GLN A 51 -9.70 26.53 2.21
C GLN A 51 -8.49 26.08 3.06
N ILE A 52 -8.56 26.34 4.37
CA ILE A 52 -7.72 25.72 5.39
C ILE A 52 -8.42 24.44 5.87
N SER A 53 -7.65 23.39 6.20
CA SER A 53 -8.22 22.10 6.61
C SER A 53 -8.95 22.18 7.96
N ASN A 54 -9.93 21.30 8.15
CA ASN A 54 -10.63 21.15 9.42
C ASN A 54 -9.88 20.17 10.33
N THR A 55 -9.05 20.71 11.22
CA THR A 55 -8.16 19.95 12.12
C THR A 55 -8.91 18.91 12.97
N GLY A 56 -10.19 19.17 13.31
CA GLY A 56 -11.06 18.24 14.03
C GLY A 56 -11.56 17.06 13.19
N GLU A 57 -11.92 17.30 11.93
CA GLU A 57 -12.26 16.23 10.99
C GLU A 57 -11.00 15.41 10.62
N ASP A 58 -9.87 16.08 10.41
CA ASP A 58 -8.59 15.45 10.12
C ASP A 58 -8.16 14.48 11.24
N LEU A 59 -8.30 14.89 12.51
CA LEU A 59 -8.07 14.03 13.67
C LEU A 59 -9.02 12.82 13.68
N ASN A 60 -10.32 13.04 13.42
CA ASN A 60 -11.31 11.96 13.36
C ASN A 60 -11.06 10.98 12.20
N THR A 61 -10.46 11.43 11.11
CA THR A 61 -10.05 10.58 9.97
C THR A 61 -8.77 9.82 10.30
N LEU A 62 -7.74 10.49 10.83
CA LEU A 62 -6.48 9.86 11.24
C LEU A 62 -6.70 8.72 12.26
N LEU A 63 -7.55 8.93 13.26
CA LEU A 63 -7.84 7.95 14.31
C LEU A 63 -8.53 6.67 13.81
N LYS A 64 -9.05 6.65 12.56
CA LYS A 64 -9.63 5.46 11.91
C LYS A 64 -8.60 4.69 11.07
N LEU A 65 -7.42 5.25 10.79
CA LEU A 65 -6.38 4.58 10.00
C LEU A 65 -5.65 3.52 10.84
N GLN A 66 -5.46 2.33 10.25
CA GLN A 66 -4.88 1.17 10.94
C GLN A 66 -3.44 0.94 10.49
N VAL A 67 -2.49 1.41 11.32
CA VAL A 67 -1.07 1.10 11.16
C VAL A 67 -0.86 -0.40 11.36
N THR A 68 -0.46 -1.08 10.29
CA THR A 68 -0.39 -2.54 10.18
C THR A 68 1.06 -3.00 10.02
N ASP A 69 1.45 -4.04 10.76
CA ASP A 69 2.70 -4.77 10.54
C ASP A 69 2.46 -5.92 9.56
N TYR A 70 3.21 -5.94 8.47
CA TYR A 70 3.06 -6.90 7.37
C TYR A 70 4.40 -7.43 6.86
N LYS A 71 4.34 -8.50 6.07
CA LYS A 71 5.43 -9.00 5.23
C LYS A 71 4.93 -9.07 3.79
N HIS A 72 5.83 -8.94 2.83
CA HIS A 72 5.49 -9.24 1.43
C HIS A 72 5.43 -10.76 1.24
N ILE A 73 4.57 -11.20 0.32
CA ILE A 73 4.60 -12.59 -0.17
C ILE A 73 5.87 -12.77 -1.02
N ASP A 74 6.13 -11.85 -1.95
CA ASP A 74 7.44 -11.76 -2.63
C ASP A 74 8.51 -11.22 -1.67
N THR A 75 9.13 -12.15 -0.93
CA THR A 75 10.26 -11.86 -0.04
C THR A 75 11.60 -11.79 -0.78
N VAL A 76 11.67 -12.21 -2.05
CA VAL A 76 12.90 -12.18 -2.87
C VAL A 76 13.20 -10.75 -3.30
N GLN A 77 12.22 -10.05 -3.87
CA GLN A 77 12.38 -8.65 -4.27
C GLN A 77 12.32 -7.68 -3.09
N ASN A 78 11.50 -8.00 -2.07
CA ASN A 78 11.16 -7.03 -1.02
C ASN A 78 11.84 -7.29 0.33
N GLY A 79 12.55 -8.40 0.47
CA GLY A 79 13.11 -8.88 1.74
C GLY A 79 12.06 -9.50 2.67
N SER A 80 12.53 -10.33 3.62
CA SER A 80 11.71 -11.11 4.55
C SER A 80 11.38 -10.41 5.88
N LYS A 81 11.92 -9.20 6.11
CA LYS A 81 11.70 -8.43 7.34
C LYS A 81 10.24 -7.97 7.44
N VAL A 82 9.71 -7.94 8.66
CA VAL A 82 8.43 -7.26 8.98
C VAL A 82 8.59 -5.77 8.69
N LYS A 83 7.55 -5.16 8.13
CA LYS A 83 7.48 -3.72 7.83
C LYS A 83 6.18 -3.16 8.39
N LYS A 84 6.22 -1.90 8.81
CA LYS A 84 5.09 -1.14 9.31
C LYS A 84 4.57 -0.21 8.21
N GLY A 85 3.27 -0.14 8.02
CA GLY A 85 2.64 0.73 7.02
C GLY A 85 1.12 0.62 7.07
N PHE A 86 0.45 0.78 5.93
CA PHE A 86 -1.01 0.69 5.83
C PHE A 86 -1.47 -0.34 4.80
N ILE A 87 -2.67 -0.88 4.99
CA ILE A 87 -3.38 -1.67 3.98
C ILE A 87 -4.21 -0.70 3.12
N ALA A 88 -3.93 -0.63 1.81
CA ALA A 88 -4.49 0.41 0.95
C ALA A 88 -6.03 0.41 0.91
N GLN A 89 -6.67 -0.76 0.95
CA GLN A 89 -8.13 -0.89 1.03
C GLN A 89 -8.71 -0.32 2.35
N GLN A 90 -7.97 -0.45 3.45
CA GLN A 90 -8.36 0.13 4.74
C GLN A 90 -8.26 1.66 4.70
N VAL A 91 -7.18 2.20 4.12
CA VAL A 91 -7.05 3.64 3.87
C VAL A 91 -8.18 4.12 2.96
N GLU A 92 -8.47 3.43 1.86
CA GLU A 92 -9.51 3.81 0.89
C GLU A 92 -10.91 3.96 1.54
N SER A 93 -11.23 3.09 2.51
CA SER A 93 -12.49 3.16 3.26
C SER A 93 -12.61 4.33 4.25
N VAL A 94 -11.52 5.06 4.50
CA VAL A 94 -11.43 6.12 5.53
C VAL A 94 -11.03 7.47 4.94
N TYR A 95 -10.08 7.46 3.99
CA TYR A 95 -9.43 8.60 3.37
C TYR A 95 -9.12 8.26 1.90
N PRO A 96 -10.15 8.11 1.05
CA PRO A 96 -10.02 7.62 -0.34
C PRO A 96 -9.10 8.44 -1.23
N GLU A 97 -8.96 9.74 -0.99
CA GLU A 97 -8.08 10.64 -1.74
C GLU A 97 -6.58 10.29 -1.59
N ALA A 98 -6.20 9.59 -0.53
CA ALA A 98 -4.84 9.08 -0.34
C ALA A 98 -4.60 7.71 -1.01
N VAL A 99 -5.53 7.23 -1.84
CA VAL A 99 -5.41 5.93 -2.54
C VAL A 99 -5.59 6.12 -4.04
N THR A 100 -4.75 5.42 -4.82
CA THR A 100 -4.90 5.34 -6.28
C THR A 100 -5.01 3.89 -6.70
N GLN A 101 -5.96 3.59 -7.58
CA GLN A 101 -6.13 2.27 -8.20
C GLN A 101 -5.38 2.19 -9.53
N LEU A 102 -4.82 1.02 -9.83
CA LEU A 102 -4.15 0.69 -11.07
C LEU A 102 -4.24 -0.81 -11.36
N THR A 103 -4.13 -1.19 -12.64
CA THR A 103 -3.96 -2.60 -13.01
C THR A 103 -2.57 -3.10 -12.62
N ASN A 104 -2.47 -4.23 -11.90
CA ASN A 104 -1.20 -4.94 -11.75
C ASN A 104 -1.25 -6.42 -11.32
N PHE A 105 -0.08 -7.07 -11.29
CA PHE A 105 0.06 -8.46 -10.85
C PHE A 105 0.21 -8.57 -9.33
N ILE A 106 -0.60 -9.43 -8.72
CA ILE A 106 -0.48 -9.79 -7.30
C ILE A 106 0.26 -11.13 -7.14
N PRO A 107 1.12 -11.29 -6.11
CA PRO A 107 1.75 -12.56 -5.79
C PRO A 107 0.78 -13.53 -5.08
N ASN A 108 -0.44 -13.71 -5.60
CA ASN A 108 -1.47 -14.55 -4.96
C ASN A 108 -1.19 -16.06 -5.10
N ILE A 109 -0.42 -16.45 -6.12
CA ILE A 109 0.00 -17.84 -6.32
C ILE A 109 1.40 -18.03 -5.73
N PHE A 110 2.38 -17.25 -6.19
CA PHE A 110 3.78 -17.22 -5.73
C PHE A 110 4.33 -18.64 -5.41
N SER A 111 4.39 -19.48 -6.45
CA SER A 111 4.73 -20.90 -6.34
C SER A 111 5.44 -21.41 -7.58
N ALA A 112 6.43 -22.29 -7.40
CA ALA A 112 6.93 -23.13 -8.48
C ALA A 112 5.83 -24.11 -8.96
N ALA A 113 5.91 -24.50 -10.23
CA ALA A 113 5.19 -25.65 -10.76
C ALA A 113 5.72 -26.96 -10.13
N VAL A 114 4.82 -27.90 -9.87
CA VAL A 114 5.14 -29.25 -9.39
C VAL A 114 5.30 -30.22 -10.55
N ALA A 115 4.53 -30.02 -11.62
CA ALA A 115 4.68 -30.73 -12.87
C ALA A 115 4.33 -29.80 -14.04
N LEU A 116 4.99 -30.05 -15.15
CA LEU A 116 4.77 -29.44 -16.45
C LEU A 116 4.43 -30.55 -17.44
N SER A 117 3.70 -30.22 -18.50
CA SER A 117 3.48 -31.11 -19.63
C SER A 117 3.17 -30.29 -20.89
N PHE A 118 3.94 -30.50 -21.94
CA PHE A 118 3.79 -29.76 -23.20
C PHE A 118 3.15 -30.62 -24.31
N ASP A 119 1.98 -30.18 -24.81
CA ASP A 119 1.35 -30.75 -26.01
C ASP A 119 1.85 -30.02 -27.26
N GLN A 120 2.83 -30.63 -27.94
CA GLN A 120 3.41 -30.12 -29.18
C GLN A 120 2.39 -29.94 -30.32
N LYS A 121 1.25 -30.66 -30.34
CA LYS A 121 0.23 -30.52 -31.40
C LYS A 121 -0.68 -29.32 -31.16
N ARG A 122 -0.86 -28.92 -29.90
CA ARG A 122 -1.70 -27.78 -29.50
C ARG A 122 -0.90 -26.52 -29.18
N HIS A 123 0.43 -26.65 -29.02
CA HIS A 123 1.29 -25.63 -28.43
C HIS A 123 0.82 -25.20 -27.03
N TYR A 124 0.30 -26.17 -26.26
CA TYR A 124 -0.24 -25.95 -24.93
C TYR A 124 0.73 -26.44 -23.87
N LEU A 125 0.93 -25.62 -22.83
CA LEU A 125 1.65 -26.00 -21.62
C LEU A 125 0.63 -26.18 -20.48
N THR A 126 0.47 -27.41 -20.00
CA THR A 126 -0.30 -27.72 -18.79
C THR A 126 0.61 -27.59 -17.58
N ILE A 127 0.17 -26.81 -16.59
CA ILE A 127 0.92 -26.48 -15.38
C ILE A 127 0.16 -27.02 -14.17
N THR A 128 0.83 -27.84 -13.36
CA THR A 128 0.30 -28.36 -12.10
C THR A 128 0.96 -27.65 -10.91
N LEU A 129 0.17 -27.12 -9.99
CA LEU A 129 0.62 -26.47 -8.77
C LEU A 129 0.35 -27.34 -7.53
N GLY A 130 1.16 -27.17 -6.49
CA GLY A 130 1.02 -27.89 -5.21
C GLY A 130 -0.13 -27.41 -4.33
N LYS A 131 -0.84 -26.34 -4.73
CA LYS A 131 -1.97 -25.75 -4.01
C LYS A 131 -3.01 -25.16 -4.99
N PRO A 132 -4.27 -24.98 -4.58
CA PRO A 132 -5.29 -24.33 -5.39
C PRO A 132 -4.88 -22.92 -5.87
N HIS A 133 -5.15 -22.61 -7.14
CA HIS A 133 -4.72 -21.36 -7.78
C HIS A 133 -5.82 -20.32 -7.98
N TYR A 134 -7.10 -20.72 -7.92
CA TYR A 134 -8.28 -19.84 -8.05
C TYR A 134 -8.27 -18.94 -9.30
N LEU A 135 -7.72 -19.47 -10.40
CA LEU A 135 -7.68 -18.79 -11.70
C LEU A 135 -8.92 -19.17 -12.52
N LYS A 136 -9.27 -18.32 -13.47
CA LYS A 136 -10.32 -18.55 -14.46
C LYS A 136 -9.75 -18.44 -15.87
N VAL A 137 -10.41 -19.07 -16.84
CA VAL A 137 -10.13 -18.84 -18.27
C VAL A 137 -10.30 -17.36 -18.57
N GLY A 138 -9.32 -16.77 -19.25
CA GLY A 138 -9.24 -15.32 -19.49
C GLY A 138 -8.47 -14.51 -18.45
N ASP A 139 -8.13 -15.05 -17.27
CA ASP A 139 -7.21 -14.37 -16.35
C ASP A 139 -5.83 -14.22 -17.02
N ILE A 140 -5.16 -13.08 -16.81
CA ILE A 140 -3.76 -12.87 -17.25
C ILE A 140 -2.85 -13.16 -16.06
N ILE A 141 -1.82 -13.98 -16.23
CA ILE A 141 -0.85 -14.31 -15.18
C ILE A 141 0.56 -13.90 -15.56
N GLN A 142 1.36 -13.58 -14.53
CA GLN A 142 2.80 -13.36 -14.64
C GLN A 142 3.54 -14.62 -14.20
N ILE A 143 4.50 -15.03 -15.02
CA ILE A 143 5.29 -16.25 -14.90
C ILE A 143 6.76 -15.88 -15.02
N HIS A 144 7.61 -16.50 -14.23
CA HIS A 144 9.06 -16.39 -14.35
C HIS A 144 9.61 -17.75 -14.77
N THR A 145 10.28 -17.80 -15.91
CA THR A 145 11.18 -18.91 -16.26
C THR A 145 12.61 -18.50 -15.90
N LYS A 146 13.57 -19.40 -16.10
CA LYS A 146 15.00 -19.15 -15.88
C LYS A 146 15.53 -17.90 -16.62
N ASP A 147 15.03 -17.64 -17.82
CA ASP A 147 15.58 -16.63 -18.73
C ASP A 147 14.73 -15.35 -18.83
N GLN A 148 13.42 -15.42 -18.52
CA GLN A 148 12.51 -14.31 -18.76
C GLN A 148 11.26 -14.27 -17.85
N MET A 149 10.73 -13.06 -17.68
CA MET A 149 9.39 -12.82 -17.13
C MET A 149 8.37 -12.75 -18.27
N ILE A 150 7.42 -13.68 -18.28
CA ILE A 150 6.42 -13.85 -19.34
C ILE A 150 5.03 -13.52 -18.76
N LYS A 151 4.16 -12.96 -19.60
CA LYS A 151 2.74 -12.78 -19.30
C LYS A 151 1.92 -13.62 -20.28
N LYS A 152 0.98 -14.41 -19.77
CA LYS A 152 0.11 -15.28 -20.59
C LYS A 152 -1.31 -15.25 -20.06
N THR A 153 -2.26 -15.50 -20.94
CA THR A 153 -3.69 -15.64 -20.62
C THR A 153 -4.00 -17.11 -20.35
N ILE A 154 -4.83 -17.39 -19.34
CA ILE A 154 -5.30 -18.77 -19.08
C ILE A 154 -6.28 -19.19 -20.16
N VAL A 155 -5.98 -20.28 -20.89
CA VAL A 155 -6.86 -20.83 -21.94
C VAL A 155 -7.75 -21.97 -21.44
N ALA A 156 -7.31 -22.72 -20.43
CA ALA A 156 -8.12 -23.75 -19.78
C ALA A 156 -7.78 -23.88 -18.29
N VAL A 157 -8.76 -24.33 -17.50
CA VAL A 157 -8.59 -24.74 -16.11
C VAL A 157 -9.15 -26.16 -16.01
N GLU A 158 -8.29 -27.14 -15.72
CA GLU A 158 -8.65 -28.56 -15.67
C GLU A 158 -9.05 -28.98 -14.25
N SER A 159 -8.49 -28.34 -13.22
CA SER A 159 -8.86 -28.50 -11.81
C SER A 159 -8.40 -27.30 -10.99
N ASP A 160 -8.69 -27.26 -9.68
CA ASP A 160 -8.22 -26.21 -8.77
C ASP A 160 -6.70 -26.01 -8.76
N ASN A 161 -5.94 -27.05 -9.15
CA ASN A 161 -4.48 -27.08 -9.13
C ASN A 161 -3.85 -27.13 -10.54
N VAL A 162 -4.63 -27.25 -11.61
CA VAL A 162 -4.13 -27.52 -12.97
C VAL A 162 -4.80 -26.59 -13.98
N PHE A 163 -3.97 -25.87 -14.74
CA PHE A 163 -4.41 -24.96 -15.80
C PHE A 163 -3.48 -25.03 -17.02
N CYS A 164 -3.95 -24.53 -18.16
CA CYS A 164 -3.22 -24.54 -19.41
C CYS A 164 -2.97 -23.12 -19.94
N LEU A 165 -1.83 -22.97 -20.61
CA LEU A 165 -1.44 -21.79 -21.38
C LEU A 165 -1.23 -22.19 -22.84
N ASP A 166 -1.46 -21.26 -23.76
CA ASP A 166 -1.23 -21.42 -25.18
C ASP A 166 0.06 -20.71 -25.66
N ASP A 167 0.35 -20.89 -26.96
CA ASP A 167 1.44 -20.20 -27.66
C ASP A 167 2.79 -20.47 -26.97
N TRP A 168 3.05 -21.75 -26.68
CA TRP A 168 4.28 -22.22 -26.06
C TRP A 168 5.10 -23.06 -27.06
N GLU A 169 6.43 -22.87 -27.07
CA GLU A 169 7.32 -23.47 -28.08
C GLU A 169 7.92 -24.82 -27.64
N SER A 170 8.30 -24.93 -26.37
CA SER A 170 8.91 -26.14 -25.78
C SER A 170 8.70 -26.19 -24.27
N GLU A 171 8.62 -27.39 -23.70
CA GLU A 171 8.58 -27.57 -22.24
C GLU A 171 9.76 -26.87 -21.54
N PRO A 172 9.53 -25.98 -20.56
CA PRO A 172 10.62 -25.28 -19.86
C PRO A 172 11.15 -26.11 -18.68
N ASP A 173 12.46 -26.05 -18.42
CA ASP A 173 13.12 -26.74 -17.30
C ASP A 173 12.47 -26.41 -15.94
N GLU A 174 12.20 -25.13 -15.70
CA GLU A 174 11.64 -24.59 -14.47
C GLU A 174 10.64 -23.47 -14.78
N LEU A 175 9.54 -23.43 -14.03
CA LEU A 175 8.48 -22.44 -14.16
C LEU A 175 7.96 -22.02 -12.78
N PHE A 176 8.02 -20.71 -12.50
CA PHE A 176 7.48 -20.10 -11.29
C PHE A 176 6.28 -19.21 -11.62
N VAL A 177 5.13 -19.48 -11.02
CA VAL A 177 3.92 -18.68 -11.19
C VAL A 177 3.89 -17.61 -10.11
N TYR A 178 4.02 -16.35 -10.50
CA TYR A 178 3.93 -15.21 -9.58
C TYR A 178 2.48 -15.03 -9.11
N GLY A 179 1.55 -14.94 -10.06
CA GLY A 179 0.13 -14.77 -9.79
C GLY A 179 -0.58 -13.97 -10.89
N LYS A 180 -1.81 -13.56 -10.62
CA LYS A 180 -2.68 -12.95 -11.63
C LYS A 180 -2.65 -11.42 -11.65
N GLN A 181 -3.03 -10.86 -12.79
CA GLN A 181 -3.37 -9.46 -12.96
C GLN A 181 -4.72 -9.15 -12.29
N VAL A 182 -4.83 -7.98 -11.69
CA VAL A 182 -6.07 -7.40 -11.15
C VAL A 182 -6.12 -5.91 -11.51
N ASP A 183 -7.31 -5.38 -11.79
CA ASP A 183 -7.49 -3.97 -12.15
C ASP A 183 -7.63 -3.04 -10.93
N ASP A 184 -7.82 -3.59 -9.74
CA ASP A 184 -8.02 -2.87 -8.48
C ASP A 184 -6.80 -2.92 -7.55
N TYR A 185 -5.59 -3.08 -8.10
CA TYR A 185 -4.38 -2.95 -7.29
C TYR A 185 -4.24 -1.50 -6.80
N ARG A 186 -3.80 -1.30 -5.56
CA ARG A 186 -3.84 0.02 -4.90
C ARG A 186 -2.49 0.46 -4.38
N THR A 187 -2.17 1.74 -4.60
CA THR A 187 -1.08 2.46 -3.94
C THR A 187 -1.63 3.44 -2.91
N VAL A 188 -0.84 3.71 -1.87
CA VAL A 188 -1.14 4.71 -0.83
C VAL A 188 -0.21 5.90 -1.01
N ASP A 189 -0.77 7.11 -1.05
CA ASP A 189 -0.01 8.35 -0.91
C ASP A 189 0.27 8.62 0.57
N TYR A 190 1.53 8.37 0.96
CA TYR A 190 2.00 8.62 2.32
C TYR A 190 2.17 10.12 2.62
N ASP A 191 2.29 11.00 1.62
CA ASP A 191 2.41 12.45 1.85
C ASP A 191 1.05 13.05 2.22
N SER A 192 -0.04 12.57 1.61
CA SER A 192 -1.41 12.89 2.04
C SER A 192 -1.69 12.42 3.48
N ILE A 193 -1.30 11.19 3.85
CA ILE A 193 -1.45 10.72 5.24
C ILE A 193 -0.57 11.52 6.21
N PHE A 194 0.65 11.88 5.81
CA PHE A 194 1.56 12.69 6.65
C PHE A 194 1.01 14.09 6.90
N THR A 195 0.48 14.76 5.87
CA THR A 195 -0.10 16.10 6.00
C THR A 195 -1.40 16.09 6.82
N LEU A 196 -2.26 15.08 6.64
CA LEU A 196 -3.39 14.80 7.52
C LEU A 196 -2.94 14.65 8.99
N ALA A 197 -1.88 13.87 9.23
CA ALA A 197 -1.35 13.65 10.58
C ALA A 197 -0.81 14.93 11.24
N VAL A 198 -0.17 15.83 10.48
CA VAL A 198 0.26 17.15 10.99
C VAL A 198 -0.93 18.01 11.41
N SER A 199 -2.02 18.02 10.63
CA SER A 199 -3.25 18.74 10.98
C SER A 199 -3.92 18.19 12.24
N ALA A 200 -4.02 16.86 12.34
CA ALA A 200 -4.55 16.15 13.51
C ALA A 200 -3.71 16.39 14.79
N LEU A 201 -2.38 16.52 14.67
CA LEU A 201 -1.50 16.85 15.80
C LEU A 201 -1.73 18.29 16.30
N GLN A 202 -2.04 19.24 15.41
CA GLN A 202 -2.41 20.61 15.79
C GLN A 202 -3.73 20.63 16.57
N GLU A 203 -4.72 19.83 16.15
CA GLU A 203 -5.97 19.65 16.90
C GLU A 203 -5.73 19.04 18.28
N GLN A 204 -4.93 17.96 18.34
CA GLN A 204 -4.60 17.31 19.60
C GLN A 204 -3.91 18.29 20.57
N HIS A 205 -3.01 19.15 20.09
CA HIS A 205 -2.40 20.19 20.90
C HIS A 205 -3.43 21.20 21.44
N ARG A 206 -4.36 21.66 20.59
CA ARG A 206 -5.46 22.57 20.96
C ARG A 206 -6.35 21.97 22.06
N ILE A 207 -6.69 20.68 21.94
CA ILE A 207 -7.45 19.94 22.95
C ILE A 207 -6.68 19.87 24.27
N ILE A 208 -5.38 19.54 24.24
CA ILE A 208 -4.53 19.47 25.43
C ILE A 208 -4.46 20.82 26.15
N GLN A 209 -4.29 21.93 25.42
CA GLN A 209 -4.27 23.27 26.02
C GLN A 209 -5.61 23.61 26.72
N SER A 210 -6.74 23.37 26.05
CA SER A 210 -8.06 23.62 26.64
C SER A 210 -8.35 22.75 27.88
N GLN A 211 -7.87 21.51 27.87
CA GLN A 211 -7.92 20.63 29.05
C GLN A 211 -7.03 21.16 30.19
N GLN A 212 -5.82 21.64 29.90
CA GLN A 212 -4.93 22.23 30.91
C GLN A 212 -5.51 23.49 31.56
N GLU A 213 -6.11 24.39 30.78
CA GLU A 213 -6.82 25.57 31.29
C GLU A 213 -8.00 25.19 32.19
N THR A 214 -8.78 24.18 31.77
CA THR A 214 -9.92 23.67 32.54
C THR A 214 -9.46 23.04 33.86
N ILE A 215 -8.38 22.25 33.84
CA ILE A 215 -7.77 21.66 35.03
C ILE A 215 -7.28 22.78 35.97
N ALA A 216 -6.54 23.77 35.48
CA ALA A 216 -6.03 24.88 36.28
C ALA A 216 -7.15 25.68 36.97
N LYS A 217 -8.28 25.89 36.27
CA LYS A 217 -9.47 26.54 36.84
C LYS A 217 -10.13 25.69 37.92
N ILE A 218 -10.26 24.38 37.70
CA ILE A 218 -10.85 23.46 38.68
C ILE A 218 -9.96 23.34 39.93
N THR A 219 -8.65 23.22 39.77
CA THR A 219 -7.70 23.13 40.90
C THR A 219 -7.65 24.43 41.69
N GLY A 220 -7.68 25.59 41.04
CA GLY A 220 -7.77 26.90 41.71
C GLY A 220 -9.07 27.05 42.52
N ASN A 221 -10.21 26.68 41.93
CA ASN A 221 -11.49 26.67 42.65
C ASN A 221 -11.48 25.71 43.85
N LEU A 222 -10.90 24.52 43.69
CA LEU A 222 -10.78 23.52 44.77
C LEU A 222 -9.92 24.04 45.92
N GLN A 223 -8.78 24.66 45.63
CA GLN A 223 -7.92 25.29 46.64
C GLN A 223 -8.67 26.38 47.44
N GLN A 224 -9.46 27.22 46.77
CA GLN A 224 -10.29 28.23 47.44
C GLN A 224 -11.37 27.60 48.33
N VAL A 225 -11.98 26.49 47.91
CA VAL A 225 -12.98 25.76 48.72
C VAL A 225 -12.31 25.11 49.94
N MET A 226 -11.14 24.48 49.77
CA MET A 226 -10.38 23.88 50.88
C MET A 226 -9.98 24.93 51.92
N GLN A 227 -9.43 26.07 51.50
CA GLN A 227 -9.09 27.18 52.40
C GLN A 227 -10.32 27.70 53.18
N ARG A 228 -11.50 27.76 52.54
CA ARG A 228 -12.74 28.16 53.22
C ARG A 228 -13.26 27.11 54.20
N LEU A 229 -13.05 25.82 53.92
CA LEU A 229 -13.36 24.74 54.86
C LEU A 229 -12.42 24.77 56.07
N GLU A 230 -11.11 24.91 55.85
CA GLU A 230 -10.12 25.05 56.92
C GLU A 230 -10.44 26.23 57.86
N VAL A 231 -10.85 27.38 57.33
CA VAL A 231 -11.30 28.51 58.18
C VAL A 231 -12.54 28.13 59.00
N LEU A 232 -13.56 27.52 58.39
CA LEU A 232 -14.79 27.13 59.08
C LEU A 232 -14.60 26.00 60.11
N GLU A 233 -13.64 25.11 59.89
CA GLU A 233 -13.29 24.01 60.81
C GLU A 233 -12.45 24.49 62.01
N ASN A 234 -11.70 25.58 61.87
CA ASN A 234 -10.93 26.20 62.97
C ASN A 234 -11.75 27.22 63.80
N ASP A 235 -12.93 27.64 63.31
CA ASP A 235 -13.86 28.54 63.99
C ASP A 235 -14.91 27.79 64.88
N GLN A 236 -14.75 26.49 65.11
CA GLN A 236 -15.63 25.62 65.94
C GLN A 236 -14.94 25.08 67.21
#